data_AF-A0A7S1MB79-F1
#
_entry.id   AF-A0A7S1MB79-F1
#
_cell.length_a   1.000
_cell.length_b   1.000
_cell.length_c   1.000
_cell.angle_alpha   90.00
_cell.angle_beta   90.00
_cell.angle_gamma   90.00
#
_symmetry.space_group_name_H-M   'P 1'
#
loop_
_entity.id
_entity.type
_entity.pdbx_description
1 polymer ?
#
loop_
_entity_poly.entity_id
_entity_poly.type
_entity_poly.pdbx_seq_one_letter_code
_entity_poly.pdbx_strand_id
1 'polypeptide(L)'
;ALQQELQTLTSTQSLHLRATQDFMDTDAATGKKVRRHAGDEWLFRGPGTYMPRVTVESVALREDVVVKTNEALRLRAKNKHVDASGVERAVGEEYLWQREGAYTLSV
;
A
#
# COMPACT_ATOMS: atom_id res chain seq x y z
N ALA A 1 12.90 21.32 -17.61
CA ALA A 1 12.73 19.91 -17.21
C ALA A 1 12.19 19.91 -15.79
N LEU A 2 11.00 19.35 -15.55
CA LEU A 2 10.47 19.17 -14.20
C LEU A 2 11.31 18.08 -13.53
N GLN A 3 12.29 18.50 -12.74
CA GLN A 3 13.08 17.61 -11.91
C GLN A 3 12.18 17.21 -10.74
N GLN A 4 11.42 16.12 -10.90
CA GLN A 4 10.64 15.58 -9.78
C GLN A 4 11.61 15.00 -8.76
N GLU A 5 11.54 15.51 -7.53
CA GLU A 5 12.38 15.07 -6.42
C GLU A 5 12.02 13.63 -6.04
N LEU A 6 13.05 12.86 -5.68
CA LEU A 6 12.86 11.48 -5.23
C LEU A 6 12.27 11.48 -3.82
N GLN A 7 11.13 10.82 -3.67
CA GLN A 7 10.46 10.73 -2.37
C GLN A 7 11.01 9.54 -1.59
N THR A 8 11.63 9.82 -0.44
CA THR A 8 12.07 8.80 0.51
C THR A 8 10.96 8.50 1.50
N LEU A 9 10.67 7.21 1.70
CA LEU A 9 9.70 6.73 2.67
C LEU A 9 10.41 6.02 3.82
N THR A 10 9.97 6.32 5.04
CA THR A 10 10.38 5.61 6.26
C THR A 10 9.69 4.25 6.38
N SER A 11 10.07 3.43 7.36
CA SER A 11 9.44 2.12 7.61
C SER A 11 7.99 2.18 8.12
N THR A 12 7.50 3.36 8.48
CA THR A 12 6.12 3.60 8.92
C THR A 12 5.34 4.43 7.91
N GLN A 13 5.84 4.54 6.68
CA GLN A 13 5.21 5.32 5.63
C GLN A 13 4.96 4.47 4.40
N SER A 14 3.84 4.78 3.75
CA SER A 14 3.43 4.17 2.49
C SER A 14 2.96 5.23 1.51
N LEU A 15 3.31 5.10 0.24
CA LEU A 15 2.88 6.01 -0.83
C LEU A 15 1.71 5.38 -1.57
N HIS A 16 0.58 6.09 -1.62
CA HIS A 16 -0.56 5.74 -2.45
C HIS A 16 -0.28 6.12 -3.91
N LEU A 17 -0.29 5.10 -4.76
CA LEU A 17 -0.01 5.21 -6.19
C LEU A 17 -1.24 4.82 -6.98
N ARG A 18 -1.44 5.51 -8.11
CA ARG A 18 -2.49 5.22 -9.08
C ARG A 18 -1.91 5.16 -10.49
N ALA A 19 -2.26 4.14 -11.26
CA ALA A 19 -1.89 4.04 -12.66
C ALA A 19 -2.70 5.05 -13.50
N THR A 20 -2.03 5.85 -14.33
CA THR A 20 -2.70 6.79 -15.24
C THR A 20 -3.00 6.18 -16.61
N GLN A 21 -2.32 5.09 -16.96
CA GLN A 21 -2.49 4.33 -18.20
C GLN A 21 -2.12 2.86 -17.98
N ASP A 22 -2.43 2.01 -18.94
CA ASP A 22 -2.05 0.60 -18.92
C ASP A 22 -0.53 0.43 -19.11
N PHE A 23 0.13 -0.34 -18.24
CA PHE A 23 1.54 -0.67 -18.40
C PHE A 23 1.90 -2.00 -17.72
N MET A 24 3.08 -2.52 -18.09
CA MET A 24 3.68 -3.66 -17.39
C MET A 24 4.57 -3.14 -16.27
N ASP A 25 4.18 -3.40 -15.04
CA ASP A 25 4.99 -3.11 -13.87
C ASP A 25 5.82 -4.33 -13.47
N THR A 26 6.87 -4.10 -12.68
CA THR A 26 7.58 -5.15 -11.96
C THR A 26 7.34 -4.90 -10.49
N ASP A 27 6.60 -5.80 -9.85
CA ASP A 27 6.30 -5.71 -8.42
C ASP A 27 7.60 -5.74 -7.61
N ALA A 28 7.82 -4.73 -6.78
CA ALA A 28 9.08 -4.55 -6.05
C ALA A 28 9.29 -5.63 -4.97
N ALA A 29 8.22 -6.22 -4.43
CA ALA A 29 8.32 -7.23 -3.38
C ALA A 29 8.56 -8.64 -3.94
N THR A 30 7.98 -8.96 -5.09
CA THR A 30 8.01 -10.31 -5.68
C THR A 30 8.90 -10.43 -6.91
N GLY A 31 9.32 -9.30 -7.51
CA GLY A 31 10.04 -9.25 -8.78
C GLY A 31 9.21 -9.70 -9.98
N LYS A 32 7.92 -9.96 -9.81
CA LYS A 32 7.04 -10.48 -10.86
C LYS A 32 6.52 -9.35 -11.72
N LYS A 33 6.36 -9.63 -13.01
CA LYS A 33 5.67 -8.72 -13.92
C LYS A 33 4.18 -8.70 -13.58
N VAL A 34 3.64 -7.52 -13.37
CA VAL A 34 2.22 -7.28 -13.08
C VAL A 34 1.68 -6.34 -14.15
N ARG A 35 0.61 -6.74 -14.82
CA ARG A 35 -0.10 -5.85 -15.72
C ARG A 35 -0.96 -4.92 -14.89
N ARG A 36 -0.67 -3.62 -14.93
CA ARG A 36 -1.47 -2.56 -14.30
C ARG A 36 -2.37 -1.95 -15.36
N HIS A 37 -3.64 -1.79 -15.03
CA HIS A 37 -4.62 -1.07 -15.85
C HIS A 37 -4.76 0.37 -15.38
N ALA A 38 -5.16 1.27 -16.27
CA ALA A 38 -5.48 2.64 -15.92
C ALA A 38 -6.51 2.68 -14.78
N GLY A 39 -6.22 3.45 -13.73
CA GLY A 39 -7.05 3.53 -12.53
C GLY A 39 -6.70 2.53 -11.42
N ASP A 40 -5.85 1.53 -11.68
CA ASP A 40 -5.39 0.61 -10.62
C ASP A 40 -4.65 1.40 -9.52
N GLU A 41 -4.98 1.10 -8.26
CA GLU A 41 -4.38 1.72 -7.09
C GLU A 41 -3.56 0.69 -6.28
N TRP A 42 -2.42 1.11 -5.75
CA TRP A 42 -1.60 0.28 -4.86
C TRP A 42 -0.74 1.13 -3.92
N LEU A 43 -0.08 0.46 -2.98
CA LEU A 43 0.79 1.10 -2.00
C LEU A 43 2.25 0.71 -2.24
N PHE A 44 3.13 1.70 -2.33
CA PHE A 44 4.57 1.50 -2.20
C PHE A 44 4.92 1.66 -0.72
N ARG A 45 5.26 0.54 -0.06
CA ARG A 45 5.60 0.53 1.38
C ARG A 45 7.07 0.84 1.57
N GLY A 46 7.37 1.73 2.51
CA GLY A 46 8.74 1.94 2.94
C GLY A 46 9.28 0.77 3.79
N PRO A 47 10.55 0.81 4.18
CA PRO A 47 11.53 1.86 3.86
C PRO A 47 12.01 1.77 2.40
N GLY A 48 12.12 2.91 1.72
CA GLY A 48 12.62 2.93 0.35
C GLY A 48 12.43 4.26 -0.36
N THR A 49 13.17 4.45 -1.44
CA THR A 49 13.05 5.64 -2.30
C THR A 49 12.13 5.31 -3.47
N TYR A 50 11.01 6.01 -3.57
CA TYR A 50 10.14 5.90 -4.72
C TYR A 50 10.73 6.66 -5.90
N MET A 51 10.81 5.99 -7.05
CA MET A 51 11.25 6.54 -8.32
C MET A 51 10.01 6.87 -9.17
N PRO A 52 9.63 8.14 -9.33
CA PRO A 52 8.43 8.53 -10.07
C PRO A 52 8.46 8.02 -11.51
N ARG A 53 7.29 7.61 -12.02
CA ARG A 53 7.10 7.20 -13.40
C ARG A 53 6.02 8.04 -14.04
N VAL A 54 6.18 8.38 -15.32
CA VAL A 54 5.18 9.17 -16.06
C VAL A 54 3.79 8.50 -16.12
N THR A 55 3.74 7.17 -16.05
CA THR A 55 2.50 6.37 -16.11
C THR A 55 1.85 6.15 -14.75
N VAL A 56 2.42 6.72 -13.67
CA VAL A 56 1.98 6.52 -12.29
C VAL A 56 1.89 7.85 -11.57
N GLU A 57 0.78 8.09 -10.92
CA GLU A 57 0.52 9.27 -10.11
C GLU A 57 0.68 8.94 -8.62
N SER A 58 1.42 9.78 -7.89
CA SER A 58 1.49 9.74 -6.43
C SER A 58 0.29 10.49 -5.84
N VAL A 59 -0.71 9.74 -5.37
CA VAL A 59 -1.97 10.29 -4.86
C VAL A 59 -1.80 10.91 -3.48
N ALA A 60 -1.15 10.20 -2.55
CA ALA A 60 -0.96 10.67 -1.18
C ALA A 60 0.14 9.90 -0.44
N LEU A 61 0.90 10.57 0.43
CA LEU A 61 1.70 9.92 1.46
C LEU A 61 0.80 9.51 2.63
N ARG A 62 0.95 8.28 3.12
CA ARG A 62 0.19 7.75 4.26
C ARG A 62 1.15 7.32 5.35
N GLU A 63 0.74 7.58 6.59
CA GLU A 63 1.38 7.03 7.78
C GLU A 63 0.73 5.68 8.12
N ASP A 64 1.57 4.68 8.36
CA ASP A 64 1.15 3.37 8.81
C ASP A 64 0.87 3.38 10.32
N VAL A 65 -0.09 2.57 10.76
CA VAL A 65 -0.45 2.52 12.18
C VAL A 65 0.45 1.50 12.87
N VAL A 66 1.22 1.95 13.86
CA VAL A 66 2.12 1.06 14.61
C VAL A 66 1.37 0.38 15.75
N VAL A 67 1.35 -0.94 15.74
CA VAL A 67 0.79 -1.78 16.81
C VAL A 67 1.91 -2.19 17.75
N LYS A 68 1.81 -1.84 19.04
CA LYS A 68 2.79 -2.24 20.06
C LYS A 68 2.36 -3.51 20.78
N THR A 69 3.22 -3.99 21.67
CA THR A 69 2.91 -5.10 22.58
C THR A 69 1.66 -4.81 23.39
N ASN A 70 0.76 -5.79 23.47
CA ASN A 70 -0.56 -5.69 24.12
C ASN A 70 -1.53 -4.67 23.49
N GLU A 71 -1.25 -4.16 22.30
CA GLU A 71 -2.18 -3.35 21.52
C GLU A 71 -2.81 -4.14 20.37
N ALA A 72 -3.94 -3.67 19.86
CA ALA A 72 -4.61 -4.25 18.72
C ALA A 72 -5.33 -3.15 17.90
N LEU A 73 -5.39 -3.34 16.59
CA LEU A 73 -6.22 -2.49 15.71
C LEU A 73 -7.56 -3.15 15.48
N ARG A 74 -8.64 -2.40 15.71
CA ARG A 74 -9.97 -2.77 15.27
C ARG A 74 -10.18 -2.27 13.85
N LEU A 75 -10.39 -3.21 12.93
CA LEU A 75 -10.55 -2.96 11.51
C LEU A 75 -11.97 -3.33 11.08
N ARG A 76 -12.44 -2.68 10.03
CA ARG A 76 -13.70 -3.01 9.35
C ARG A 76 -13.45 -3.10 7.86
N ALA A 77 -13.78 -4.25 7.27
CA ALA A 77 -13.62 -4.48 5.85
C ALA A 77 -14.65 -3.65 5.07
N LYS A 78 -14.17 -2.72 4.25
CA LYS A 78 -15.04 -1.93 3.35
C LYS A 78 -15.45 -2.73 2.11
N ASN A 79 -14.58 -3.61 1.65
CA ASN A 79 -14.75 -4.46 0.46
C ASN A 79 -14.37 -5.90 0.79
N LYS A 80 -14.86 -6.87 0.01
CA LYS A 80 -14.39 -8.25 0.09
C LYS A 80 -12.92 -8.29 -0.34
N HIS A 81 -12.04 -8.77 0.53
CA HIS A 81 -10.61 -8.88 0.25
C HIS A 81 -9.96 -9.95 1.11
N VAL A 82 -8.70 -10.27 0.82
CA VAL A 82 -7.84 -11.10 1.68
C VAL A 82 -6.97 -10.15 2.51
N ASP A 83 -7.03 -10.27 3.83
CA ASP A 83 -6.24 -9.43 4.73
C ASP A 83 -4.75 -9.79 4.73
N ALA A 84 -3.92 -9.04 5.47
CA ALA A 84 -2.48 -9.27 5.57
C ALA A 84 -2.08 -10.59 6.28
N SER A 85 -3.03 -11.32 6.86
CA SER A 85 -2.83 -12.67 7.41
C SER A 85 -3.26 -13.79 6.46
N GLY A 86 -3.80 -13.46 5.28
CA GLY A 86 -4.29 -14.43 4.32
C GLY A 86 -5.74 -14.86 4.55
N VAL A 87 -6.49 -14.16 5.40
CA VAL A 87 -7.89 -14.49 5.71
C VAL A 87 -8.82 -13.70 4.80
N GLU A 88 -9.78 -14.37 4.15
CA GLU A 88 -10.86 -13.69 3.43
C GLU A 88 -11.77 -12.95 4.41
N ARG A 89 -11.96 -11.65 4.16
CA ARG A 89 -12.85 -10.77 4.92
C ARG A 89 -14.07 -10.39 4.09
N ALA A 90 -15.25 -10.54 4.67
CA ALA A 90 -16.50 -10.13 4.05
C ALA A 90 -16.74 -8.62 4.20
N VAL A 91 -17.57 -8.04 3.33
CA VAL A 91 -17.96 -6.63 3.43
C VAL A 91 -18.65 -6.38 4.77
N GLY A 92 -18.18 -5.37 5.50
CA GLY A 92 -18.72 -4.97 6.80
C GLY A 92 -18.20 -5.79 7.98
N GLU A 93 -17.43 -6.86 7.75
CA GLU A 93 -16.82 -7.67 8.82
C GLU A 93 -15.87 -6.82 9.66
N GLU A 94 -15.96 -6.96 10.98
CA GLU A 94 -15.05 -6.34 11.94
C GLU A 94 -14.12 -7.37 12.54
N TYR A 95 -12.84 -7.05 12.65
CA TYR A 95 -11.82 -7.96 13.15
C TYR A 95 -10.68 -7.20 13.85
N LEU A 96 -9.88 -7.94 14.63
CA LEU A 96 -8.72 -7.41 15.34
C LEU A 96 -7.42 -7.81 14.63
N TRP A 97 -6.50 -6.86 14.50
CA TRP A 97 -5.13 -7.09 14.10
C TRP A 97 -4.20 -6.90 15.30
N GLN A 98 -3.48 -7.95 15.68
CA GLN A 98 -2.67 -7.99 16.91
C GLN A 98 -1.17 -8.21 16.66
N ARG A 99 -0.74 -8.28 15.40
CA ARG A 99 0.69 -8.44 15.09
C ARG A 99 1.39 -7.12 15.32
N GLU A 100 2.40 -7.14 16.18
CA GLU A 100 3.27 -6.00 16.43
C GLU A 100 3.95 -5.51 15.15
N GLY A 101 4.13 -4.20 15.03
CA GLY A 101 4.75 -3.54 13.89
C GLY A 101 3.81 -2.59 13.14
N ALA A 102 4.29 -2.10 11.99
CA ALA A 102 3.53 -1.18 11.15
C ALA A 102 2.43 -1.92 10.38
N TYR A 103 1.21 -1.42 10.50
CA TYR A 103 0.05 -1.87 9.74
C TYR A 103 -0.35 -0.81 8.72
N THR A 104 -0.19 -1.15 7.45
CA THR A 104 -0.63 -0.33 6.32
C THR A 104 -2.08 -0.62 5.99
N LEU A 105 -2.96 0.38 6.08
CA LEU A 105 -4.34 0.28 5.61
C LEU A 105 -4.36 0.17 4.08
N SER A 106 -5.06 -0.86 3.57
CA SER A 106 -5.28 -0.99 2.12
C SER A 106 -5.93 0.26 1.54
N VAL A 107 -5.61 0.51 0.28
CA VAL A 107 -6.39 1.40 -0.60
C VAL A 107 -7.74 0.77 -0.90
#